data_AF-A0A0H5QKX9-F1
#
_entry.id   AF-A0A0H5QKX9-F1
#
_cell.length_a   1.000
_cell.length_b   1.000
_cell.length_c   1.000
_cell.angle_alpha   90.00
_cell.angle_beta   90.00
_cell.angle_gamma   90.00
#
_symmetry.space_group_name_H-M   'P 1'
#
loop_
_entity.id
_entity.type
_entity.pdbx_description
1 polymer ?
#
loop_
_entity_poly.entity_id
_entity_poly.type
_entity_poly.pdbx_seq_one_letter_code
_entity_poly.pdbx_strand_id
1 'polypeptide(L)'
;MEMEEFIRDLPLDTKCDRCGLKISGLDWGVGRFGAGEWMALCVVKCDKCSRMKVAAAGSSHEAHHRAQMMRTELLLRMGDAGSDGLKNDVNRLRKKK
;
A
#
# COMPACT_ATOMS: atom_id res chain seq x y z
N MET A 1 -12.48 -10.85 11.06
CA MET A 1 -11.69 -11.38 9.94
C MET A 1 -10.45 -12.00 10.54
N GLU A 2 -10.21 -13.27 10.24
CA GLU A 2 -9.02 -13.97 10.71
C GLU A 2 -7.77 -13.51 9.93
N MET A 3 -6.58 -13.64 10.53
CA MET A 3 -5.32 -13.22 9.90
C MET A 3 -5.08 -13.92 8.55
N GLU A 4 -5.35 -15.22 8.49
CA GLU A 4 -5.14 -16.04 7.30
C GLU A 4 -6.09 -15.65 6.16
N GLU A 5 -7.33 -15.29 6.50
CA GLU A 5 -8.30 -14.75 5.54
C GLU A 5 -7.80 -13.42 4.97
N PHE A 6 -7.34 -12.51 5.84
CA PHE A 6 -6.77 -11.24 5.41
C PHE A 6 -5.55 -11.41 4.49
N ILE A 7 -4.62 -12.31 4.81
CA ILE A 7 -3.43 -12.58 4.00
C ILE A 7 -3.81 -13.09 2.60
N ARG A 8 -4.82 -13.97 2.50
CA ARG A 8 -5.30 -14.49 1.20
C ARG A 8 -5.91 -13.41 0.31
N ASP A 9 -6.50 -12.38 0.92
CA ASP A 9 -7.11 -11.25 0.20
C ASP A 9 -6.08 -10.19 -0.22
N LEU A 10 -4.82 -10.28 0.25
CA LEU A 10 -3.78 -9.34 -0.16
C LEU A 10 -3.43 -9.54 -1.65
N PRO A 11 -3.30 -8.45 -2.42
CA PRO A 11 -2.96 -8.57 -3.82
C PRO A 11 -1.53 -9.08 -3.99
N LEU A 12 -1.34 -9.96 -4.96
CA LEU A 12 -0.02 -10.55 -5.30
C LEU A 12 0.81 -9.64 -6.22
N ASP A 13 0.18 -8.61 -6.77
CA ASP A 13 0.79 -7.68 -7.69
C ASP A 13 0.29 -6.24 -7.51
N THR A 14 1.12 -5.29 -7.95
CA THR A 14 0.79 -3.87 -8.03
C THR A 14 1.34 -3.27 -9.33
N LYS A 15 1.04 -2.00 -9.58
CA LYS A 15 1.60 -1.26 -10.73
C LYS A 15 2.52 -0.15 -10.24
N CYS A 16 3.62 0.08 -10.95
CA CYS A 16 4.49 1.22 -10.73
C CYS A 16 3.76 2.52 -11.07
N ASP A 17 3.71 3.47 -10.14
CA ASP A 17 3.00 4.74 -10.33
C ASP A 17 3.65 5.64 -11.39
N ARG A 18 4.93 5.42 -11.73
CA ARG A 18 5.66 6.22 -12.73
C ARG A 18 5.58 5.65 -14.15
N CYS A 19 5.83 4.35 -14.31
CA CYS A 19 5.97 3.73 -15.63
C CYS A 19 4.89 2.70 -15.97
N GLY A 20 3.95 2.46 -15.05
CA GLY A 20 2.84 1.53 -15.24
C GLY A 20 3.21 0.04 -15.23
N LEU A 21 4.51 -0.29 -15.13
CA LEU A 21 4.98 -1.68 -15.10
C LEU A 21 4.32 -2.45 -13.95
N LYS A 22 3.85 -3.66 -14.24
CA LYS A 22 3.36 -4.61 -13.23
C LYS A 22 4.54 -5.10 -12.38
N ILE A 23 4.41 -4.99 -11.07
CA ILE A 23 5.36 -5.52 -10.08
C ILE A 23 4.66 -6.70 -9.40
N SER A 24 5.16 -7.90 -9.61
CA SER A 24 4.65 -9.15 -9.04
C SER A 24 5.47 -9.61 -7.84
N GLY A 25 4.93 -10.53 -7.04
CA GLY A 25 5.66 -11.12 -5.92
C GLY A 25 5.76 -10.16 -4.74
N LEU A 26 4.64 -9.51 -4.40
CA LEU A 26 4.59 -8.63 -3.24
C LEU A 26 4.81 -9.41 -1.95
N ASP A 27 5.85 -9.04 -1.20
CA ASP A 27 6.13 -9.58 0.12
C ASP A 27 5.53 -8.68 1.20
N TRP A 28 4.46 -9.14 1.83
CA TRP A 28 3.66 -8.35 2.75
C TRP A 28 4.08 -8.56 4.20
N GLY A 29 4.51 -7.47 4.85
CA GLY A 29 4.59 -7.42 6.31
C GLY A 29 3.19 -7.18 6.89
N VAL A 30 2.68 -8.16 7.64
CA VAL A 30 1.34 -8.09 8.26
C VAL A 30 1.47 -7.82 9.76
N GLY A 31 0.65 -6.90 10.25
CA GLY A 31 0.61 -6.51 11.65
C GLY A 31 -0.82 -6.35 12.15
N ARG A 32 -1.01 -6.54 13.45
CA ARG A 32 -2.32 -6.39 14.09
C ARG A 32 -2.61 -4.92 14.40
N PHE A 33 -3.83 -4.49 14.08
CA PHE A 33 -4.39 -3.19 14.45
C PHE A 33 -5.53 -3.42 15.44
N GLY A 34 -5.39 -2.94 16.67
CA GLY A 34 -6.43 -3.09 17.69
C GLY A 34 -6.74 -4.55 18.07
N ALA A 35 -7.99 -4.76 18.51
CA ALA A 35 -8.41 -6.04 19.10
C ALA A 35 -8.66 -7.16 18.07
N GLY A 36 -8.89 -6.84 16.80
CA GLY A 36 -9.24 -7.84 15.77
C GLY A 36 -9.12 -7.36 14.33
N GLU A 37 -8.36 -6.29 14.08
CA GLU A 37 -8.14 -5.78 12.73
C GLU A 37 -6.68 -6.01 12.33
N TRP A 38 -6.43 -6.03 11.03
CA TRP A 38 -5.12 -6.32 10.46
C TRP A 38 -4.76 -5.25 9.45
N MET A 39 -3.47 -4.95 9.39
CA MET A 39 -2.87 -4.04 8.43
C MET A 39 -1.70 -4.75 7.76
N ALA A 40 -1.42 -4.40 6.51
CA ALA A 40 -0.28 -4.91 5.77
C ALA A 40 0.43 -3.79 5.02
N LEU A 41 1.76 -3.87 4.99
CA LEU A 41 2.63 -3.00 4.20
C LEU A 41 3.59 -3.85 3.37
N CYS A 42 3.86 -3.40 2.15
CA CYS A 42 4.83 -4.04 1.28
C CYS A 42 5.66 -2.94 0.61
N VAL A 43 6.99 -3.00 0.75
CA VAL A 43 7.91 -2.05 0.11
C VAL A 43 8.52 -2.73 -1.11
N VAL A 44 8.31 -2.15 -2.29
CA VAL A 44 8.80 -2.70 -3.55
C VAL A 44 9.54 -1.67 -4.37
N LYS A 45 10.56 -2.13 -5.11
CA LYS A 45 11.29 -1.32 -6.08
C LYS A 45 10.84 -1.72 -7.48
N CYS A 46 10.55 -0.75 -8.33
CA CYS A 46 10.27 -1.02 -9.74
C CYS A 46 11.57 -1.33 -10.49
N ASP A 47 11.68 -2.48 -11.14
CA ASP A 47 12.88 -2.88 -11.87
C ASP A 47 13.18 -1.95 -13.06
N LYS A 48 12.16 -1.42 -13.72
CA LYS A 48 12.33 -0.58 -14.92
C LYS A 48 12.81 0.84 -14.61
N CYS A 49 12.29 1.47 -13.55
CA CYS A 49 12.56 2.88 -13.27
C CYS A 49 13.20 3.12 -11.90
N SER A 50 13.54 2.06 -11.18
CA SER A 50 14.13 2.06 -9.83
C SER A 50 13.33 2.81 -8.75
N ARG A 51 12.08 3.20 -9.06
CA ARG A 51 11.24 3.93 -8.11
C ARG A 51 10.75 3.01 -7.02
N MET A 52 10.92 3.43 -5.77
CA MET A 52 10.34 2.77 -4.61
C MET A 52 8.84 3.07 -4.52
N LYS A 53 8.06 2.05 -4.18
CA LYS A 53 6.63 2.15 -3.89
C LYS A 53 6.37 1.39 -2.60
N VAL A 54 5.51 1.94 -1.77
CA VAL A 54 4.96 1.24 -0.60
C VAL A 54 3.49 0.95 -0.92
N ALA A 55 3.11 -0.32 -0.94
CA ALA A 55 1.73 -0.76 -0.99
C ALA A 55 1.20 -0.94 0.44
N ALA A 56 -0.10 -0.66 0.63
CA ALA A 56 -0.75 -0.69 1.93
C ALA A 56 -2.15 -1.28 1.80
N ALA A 57 -2.51 -2.13 2.77
CA ALA A 57 -3.80 -2.77 2.87
C ALA A 57 -4.25 -2.87 4.33
N GLY A 58 -5.55 -3.06 4.56
CA GLY A 58 -6.10 -3.27 5.88
C GLY A 58 -7.42 -4.02 5.80
N SER A 59 -7.75 -4.77 6.85
CA SER A 59 -8.94 -5.63 6.93
C SER A 59 -10.24 -4.84 7.14
N SER A 60 -10.13 -3.56 7.52
CA SER A 60 -11.23 -2.62 7.71
C SER A 60 -10.90 -1.27 7.10
N HIS A 61 -11.87 -0.36 7.03
CA HIS A 61 -11.63 0.99 6.51
C HIS A 61 -10.61 1.75 7.36
N GLU A 62 -10.72 1.63 8.68
CA GLU A 62 -9.86 2.25 9.68
C GLU A 62 -8.44 1.68 9.61
N ALA A 63 -8.31 0.35 9.55
CA ALA A 63 -7.01 -0.32 9.41
C ALA A 63 -6.34 0.05 8.07
N HIS A 64 -7.12 0.10 6.98
CA HIS A 64 -6.61 0.51 5.68
C HIS A 64 -6.15 1.96 5.69
N HIS A 65 -6.96 2.87 6.26
CA HIS A 65 -6.60 4.28 6.41
C HIS A 65 -5.32 4.44 7.22
N ARG A 66 -5.16 3.68 8.33
CA ARG A 66 -3.93 3.68 9.12
C ARG A 66 -2.73 3.17 8.32
N ALA A 67 -2.90 2.10 7.54
CA ALA A 67 -1.86 1.58 6.66
C ALA A 67 -1.42 2.62 5.60
N GLN A 68 -2.36 3.37 5.02
CA GLN A 68 -2.05 4.47 4.09
C GLN A 68 -1.30 5.64 4.76
N MET A 69 -1.60 5.95 6.01
CA MET A 69 -0.87 6.96 6.77
C MET A 69 0.58 6.54 7.02
N MET A 70 0.81 5.29 7.44
CA MET A 70 2.17 4.76 7.63
C MET A 70 2.93 4.66 6.31
N ARG A 71 2.26 4.25 5.23
CA ARG A 71 2.80 4.28 3.87
C ARG A 71 3.33 5.67 3.53
N THR A 72 2.55 6.71 3.82
CA THR A 72 2.93 8.10 3.57
C THR A 72 4.14 8.51 4.42
N GLU A 73 4.13 8.18 5.71
CA GLU A 73 5.26 8.45 6.62
C GLU A 73 6.55 7.77 6.16
N LEU A 74 6.48 6.50 5.75
CA LEU A 74 7.62 5.76 5.20
C LEU A 74 8.12 6.38 3.90
N LEU A 75 7.22 6.75 2.99
CA LEU A 75 7.58 7.44 1.75
C LEU A 75 8.24 8.80 2.01
N LEU A 76 7.82 9.54 3.03
CA LEU A 76 8.46 10.80 3.44
C LEU A 76 9.84 10.55 4.05
N ARG A 77 10.02 9.50 4.86
CA ARG A 77 11.32 9.12 5.43
C ARG A 77 12.30 8.59 4.39
N MET A 78 11.80 7.87 3.39
CA MET A 78 12.57 7.49 2.19
C MET A 78 12.71 8.66 1.19
N GLY A 79 12.03 9.78 1.48
CA GLY A 79 11.57 10.82 0.57
C GLY A 79 12.47 12.04 0.41
N ASP A 80 13.75 11.90 0.74
CA ASP A 80 14.81 12.51 -0.08
C ASP A 80 14.78 11.98 -1.55
N ALA A 81 13.86 11.07 -1.90
CA ALA A 81 13.58 10.62 -3.26
C ALA A 81 12.08 10.59 -3.64
N GLY A 82 11.56 11.70 -4.20
CA GLY A 82 10.55 11.64 -5.28
C GLY A 82 9.06 11.62 -4.90
N SER A 83 8.57 12.73 -4.36
CA SER A 83 7.16 13.07 -4.12
C SER A 83 6.39 13.43 -5.42
N ASP A 84 6.06 12.43 -6.25
CA ASP A 84 5.35 12.67 -7.54
C ASP A 84 4.14 11.73 -7.77
N GLY A 85 3.59 11.12 -6.72
CA GLY A 85 2.52 10.10 -6.83
C GLY A 85 1.20 10.42 -6.13
N LEU A 86 1.15 11.47 -5.29
CA LEU A 86 0.10 11.59 -4.27
C LEU A 86 -1.26 12.10 -4.78
N LYS A 87 -1.43 12.39 -6.07
CA LYS A 87 -2.62 13.07 -6.59
C LYS A 87 -3.78 12.14 -7.03
N ASN A 88 -3.56 10.83 -7.17
CA ASN A 88 -4.56 9.95 -7.80
C ASN A 88 -5.54 9.24 -6.84
N ASP A 89 -5.22 9.08 -5.56
CA ASP A 89 -6.07 8.28 -4.66
C ASP A 89 -7.28 9.06 -4.11
N VAL A 90 -7.23 10.41 -4.08
CA VAL A 90 -8.34 11.25 -3.58
C VAL A 90 -9.53 11.27 -4.56
N ASN A 91 -9.28 11.12 -5.87
CA ASN A 91 -10.34 11.21 -6.88
C ASN A 91 -11.19 9.93 -7.03
N ARG A 92 -10.77 8.80 -6.44
CA ARG A 92 -11.56 7.55 -6.51
C ARG A 92 -12.66 7.48 -5.45
N LEU A 93 -12.50 8.19 -4.33
CA LEU A 93 -13.50 8.24 -3.25
C LEU A 93 -14.68 9.19 -3.55
N ARG A 94 -14.54 10.11 -4.52
CA ARG A 94 -15.61 11.05 -4.89
C ARG A 94 -16.60 10.54 -5.95
N LYS A 95 -16.40 9.35 -6.52
CA LYS A 95 -17.25 8.80 -7.60
C LYS A 95 -18.31 7.77 -7.15
N LYS A 96 -18.55 7.63 -5.84
CA LYS A 96 -19.61 6.76 -5.28
C LYS A 96 -20.62 7.56 -4.43
N LYS A 97 -21.03 8.72 -4.92
CA LYS A 97 -22.20 9.44 -4.41
C LYS A 97 -23.14 9.75 -5.55
#